data_AF-A0A091ASS2-F1
#
_entry.id   AF-A0A091ASS2-F1
#
_cell.length_a   1.000
_cell.length_b   1.000
_cell.length_c   1.000
_cell.angle_alpha   90.00
_cell.angle_beta   90.00
_cell.angle_gamma   90.00
#
_symmetry.space_group_name_H-M   'P 1'
#
loop_
_entity.id
_entity.type
_entity.pdbx_description
1 polymer ?
#
loop_
_entity_poly.entity_id
_entity_poly.type
_entity_poly.pdbx_seq_one_letter_code
_entity_poly.pdbx_strand_id
1 'polypeptide(L)'
;MDGEGKRSRFGNPVAWLVLGIPAATVVAGFWTLAVAMGDSATDANPDKVRRTAQVQVASIEADETAAARGLAATLTLGPESALVVLGQSAGPVAPVLQLVHPIESSLDRQVALSPDPRGWRAGESIAAPHGWHVRLLAADGSWRLVGRYQPGDTELRLEPAVTTP
;
A
#
# COMPACT_ATOMS: atom_id res chain seq x y z
N MET A 1 -16.32 73.94 2.93
CA MET A 1 -15.27 73.03 3.45
C MET A 1 -15.68 72.72 4.86
N ASP A 2 -16.16 71.52 5.15
CA ASP A 2 -16.36 70.91 6.49
C ASP A 2 -16.97 69.53 6.15
N GLY A 3 -16.28 68.39 6.23
CA GLY A 3 -15.43 67.88 7.30
C GLY A 3 -15.90 66.45 7.53
N GLU A 4 -15.65 65.55 6.56
CA GLU A 4 -16.06 64.15 6.63
C GLU A 4 -15.45 63.47 7.86
N GLY A 5 -16.29 63.22 8.86
CA GLY A 5 -15.96 62.45 10.05
C GLY A 5 -15.61 61.02 9.66
N LYS A 6 -14.31 60.77 9.50
CA LYS A 6 -13.72 59.45 9.24
C LYS A 6 -14.00 58.54 10.43
N ARG A 7 -15.15 57.86 10.42
CA ARG A 7 -15.53 56.84 11.41
C ARG A 7 -14.45 55.75 11.40
N SER A 8 -13.64 55.73 12.45
CA SER A 8 -12.59 54.75 12.67
C SER A 8 -13.20 53.34 12.64
N ARG A 9 -12.82 52.54 11.64
CA ARG A 9 -13.26 51.15 11.49
C ARG A 9 -12.67 50.19 12.55
N PHE A 10 -12.07 50.72 13.61
CA PHE A 10 -11.36 49.96 14.65
C PHE A 10 -12.00 50.06 16.05
N GLY A 11 -13.25 50.51 16.16
CA GLY A 11 -13.85 50.85 17.47
C GLY A 11 -15.16 50.15 17.84
N ASN A 12 -15.53 49.03 17.22
CA ASN A 12 -16.76 48.33 17.60
C ASN A 12 -16.51 46.84 17.90
N PRO A 13 -16.34 46.44 19.18
CA PRO A 13 -16.03 45.07 19.56
C PRO A 13 -17.15 44.09 19.15
N VAL A 14 -18.40 44.57 19.10
CA VAL A 14 -19.55 43.79 18.64
C VAL A 14 -19.45 43.49 17.14
N ALA A 15 -19.00 44.45 16.32
CA ALA A 15 -18.80 44.21 14.88
C ALA A 15 -17.69 43.19 14.61
N TRP A 16 -16.63 43.20 15.43
CA TRP A 16 -15.57 42.20 15.38
C TRP A 16 -16.05 40.81 15.83
N LEU A 17 -17.01 40.74 16.76
CA LEU A 17 -17.61 39.46 17.18
C LEU A 17 -18.53 38.88 16.09
N VAL A 18 -19.33 39.74 15.47
CA VAL A 18 -20.23 39.37 14.35
C VAL A 18 -19.44 38.90 13.12
N LEU A 19 -18.26 39.46 12.86
CA LEU A 19 -17.40 39.04 11.75
C LEU A 19 -16.42 37.91 12.14
N GLY A 20 -15.97 37.90 13.40
CA GLY A 20 -14.99 36.97 13.92
C GLY A 20 -15.53 35.55 14.07
N ILE A 21 -16.81 35.40 14.46
CA ILE A 21 -17.43 34.07 14.57
C ILE A 21 -17.50 33.38 13.19
N PRO A 22 -18.04 33.99 12.11
CA PRO A 22 -17.97 33.41 10.77
C PRO A 22 -16.55 33.16 10.29
N ALA A 23 -15.62 34.10 10.49
CA ALA A 23 -14.23 33.92 10.08
C ALA A 23 -13.57 32.72 10.77
N ALA A 24 -13.82 32.53 12.07
CA ALA A 24 -13.33 31.39 12.82
C ALA A 24 -13.90 30.07 12.29
N THR A 25 -15.18 30.03 11.86
CA THR A 25 -15.76 28.81 11.27
C THR A 25 -15.12 28.43 9.93
N VAL A 26 -14.77 29.43 9.10
CA VAL A 26 -14.06 29.20 7.84
C VAL A 26 -12.66 28.65 8.10
N VAL A 27 -11.92 29.27 9.03
CA VAL A 27 -10.58 28.81 9.42
C VAL A 27 -10.62 27.41 10.03
N ALA A 28 -11.60 27.13 10.90
CA ALA A 28 -11.79 25.80 11.47
C ALA A 28 -12.12 24.76 10.40
N GLY A 29 -12.96 25.10 9.40
CA GLY A 29 -13.25 24.22 8.27
C GLY A 29 -12.02 23.90 7.44
N PHE A 30 -11.18 24.90 7.14
CA PHE A 30 -9.90 24.68 6.45
C PHE A 30 -8.91 23.88 7.30
N TRP A 31 -8.88 24.11 8.62
CA TRP A 31 -8.05 23.35 9.54
C TRP A 31 -8.48 21.88 9.61
N THR A 32 -9.78 21.62 9.74
CA THR A 32 -10.34 20.25 9.70
C THR A 32 -10.06 19.59 8.35
N LEU A 33 -10.18 20.33 7.24
CA LEU A 33 -9.83 19.82 5.91
C LEU A 33 -8.34 19.50 5.79
N ALA A 34 -7.46 20.35 6.33
CA ALA A 34 -6.03 20.12 6.34
C ALA A 34 -5.64 18.91 7.22
N VAL A 35 -6.29 18.75 8.38
CA VAL A 35 -6.12 17.58 9.25
C VAL A 35 -6.63 16.30 8.58
N ALA A 36 -7.78 16.36 7.90
CA ALA A 36 -8.30 15.22 7.13
C ALA A 36 -7.39 14.82 5.96
N MET A 37 -6.60 15.76 5.43
CA MET A 37 -5.60 15.50 4.40
C MET A 37 -4.23 15.08 4.96
N GLY A 38 -3.98 15.37 6.24
CA GLY A 38 -2.64 15.44 6.82
C GLY A 38 -2.14 14.16 7.50
N ASP A 39 -3.01 13.30 8.03
CA ASP A 39 -2.64 11.97 8.49
C ASP A 39 -3.89 11.18 8.86
N SER A 40 -3.99 9.95 8.34
CA SER A 40 -5.06 8.96 8.51
C SER A 40 -6.13 8.93 7.40
N ALA A 41 -5.84 8.09 6.41
CA ALA A 41 -6.80 7.13 5.87
C ALA A 41 -8.14 7.69 5.36
N THR A 42 -8.17 8.16 4.12
CA THR A 42 -9.17 7.74 3.12
C THR A 42 -8.85 8.36 1.76
N ASP A 43 -8.37 7.51 0.85
CA ASP A 43 -8.73 7.50 -0.57
C ASP A 43 -8.86 8.87 -1.29
N ALA A 44 -7.79 9.65 -1.32
CA ALA A 44 -7.66 10.76 -2.26
C ALA A 44 -7.10 10.25 -3.59
N ASN A 45 -7.88 9.46 -4.33
CA ASN A 45 -7.72 9.38 -5.78
C ASN A 45 -9.03 9.73 -6.49
N PRO A 46 -9.29 11.01 -6.78
CA PRO A 46 -10.40 11.41 -7.65
C PRO A 46 -10.12 11.10 -9.14
N ASP A 47 -9.19 10.19 -9.44
CA ASP A 47 -8.86 9.72 -10.80
C ASP A 47 -8.74 8.19 -10.89
N LYS A 48 -9.50 7.42 -10.07
CA LYS A 48 -9.52 5.94 -10.13
C LYS A 48 -10.77 5.32 -10.74
N VAL A 49 -11.75 6.12 -11.18
CA VAL A 49 -13.04 5.56 -11.64
C VAL A 49 -13.06 5.13 -13.11
N ARG A 50 -11.97 5.36 -13.86
CA ARG A 50 -11.79 4.77 -15.20
C ARG A 50 -10.89 3.54 -15.25
N ARG A 51 -10.31 3.12 -14.11
CA ARG A 51 -9.28 2.08 -14.08
C ARG A 51 -9.52 0.96 -13.06
N THR A 52 -10.76 0.74 -12.63
CA THR A 52 -11.10 -0.39 -11.75
C THR A 52 -11.64 -1.61 -12.49
N ALA A 53 -12.14 -1.46 -13.73
CA ALA A 53 -12.57 -2.61 -14.53
C ALA A 53 -11.40 -3.42 -15.13
N GLN A 54 -10.21 -2.82 -15.31
CA GLN A 54 -9.06 -3.50 -15.92
C GLN A 54 -8.11 -4.16 -14.90
N VAL A 55 -8.12 -3.72 -13.64
CA VAL A 55 -7.21 -4.28 -12.62
C VAL A 55 -7.69 -5.65 -12.13
N GLN A 56 -9.01 -5.89 -12.11
CA GLN A 56 -9.56 -7.21 -11.79
C GLN A 56 -9.30 -8.26 -12.88
N VAL A 57 -9.19 -7.84 -14.16
CA VAL A 57 -8.90 -8.77 -15.27
C VAL A 57 -7.42 -9.13 -15.33
N ALA A 58 -6.53 -8.15 -15.15
CA ALA A 58 -5.08 -8.40 -15.14
C ALA A 58 -4.65 -9.36 -14.02
N SER A 59 -5.29 -9.30 -12.84
CA SER A 59 -5.00 -10.23 -11.76
C SER A 59 -5.46 -11.66 -12.06
N ILE A 60 -6.57 -11.84 -12.79
CA ILE A 60 -7.05 -13.18 -13.18
C ILE A 60 -6.10 -13.79 -14.21
N GLU A 61 -5.71 -13.05 -15.25
CA GLU A 61 -4.77 -13.55 -16.27
C GLU A 61 -3.39 -13.89 -15.69
N ALA A 62 -2.89 -13.10 -14.74
CA ALA A 62 -1.62 -13.37 -14.07
C ALA A 62 -1.68 -14.60 -13.16
N ASP A 63 -2.77 -14.76 -12.41
CA ASP A 63 -2.98 -15.93 -11.57
C ASP A 63 -3.20 -17.19 -12.44
N GLU A 64 -3.96 -17.10 -13.55
CA GLU A 64 -4.14 -18.18 -14.53
C GLU A 64 -2.83 -18.57 -15.21
N THR A 65 -1.98 -17.61 -15.56
CA THR A 65 -0.67 -17.87 -16.14
C THR A 65 0.24 -18.59 -15.15
N ALA A 66 0.19 -18.22 -13.87
CA ALA A 66 0.93 -18.91 -12.81
C ALA A 66 0.46 -20.36 -12.66
N ALA A 67 -0.86 -20.59 -12.66
CA ALA A 67 -1.46 -21.91 -12.54
C ALA A 67 -1.21 -22.78 -13.78
N ALA A 68 -1.38 -22.23 -14.99
CA ALA A 68 -1.12 -22.93 -16.26
C ALA A 68 0.35 -23.34 -16.41
N ARG A 69 1.26 -22.55 -15.84
CA ARG A 69 2.70 -22.87 -15.79
C ARG A 69 3.07 -23.75 -14.59
N GLY A 70 2.14 -24.07 -13.68
CA GLY A 70 2.42 -24.83 -12.45
C GLY A 70 3.49 -24.16 -11.58
N LEU A 71 3.52 -22.83 -11.57
CA LEU A 71 4.49 -22.09 -10.76
C LEU A 71 4.19 -22.29 -9.28
N ALA A 72 5.21 -22.68 -8.54
CA ALA A 72 5.20 -22.71 -7.09
C ALA A 72 6.53 -22.15 -6.60
N ALA A 73 6.53 -21.53 -5.43
CA ALA A 73 7.76 -21.10 -4.78
C ALA A 73 7.80 -21.53 -3.33
N THR A 74 8.99 -21.79 -2.83
CA THR A 74 9.26 -22.00 -1.42
C THR A 74 10.03 -20.80 -0.90
N LEU A 75 9.51 -20.18 0.15
CA LEU A 75 10.15 -19.08 0.85
C LEU A 75 10.70 -19.59 2.18
N THR A 76 12.01 -19.63 2.30
CA THR A 76 12.72 -20.00 3.53
C THR A 76 13.15 -18.72 4.26
N LEU A 77 12.80 -18.61 5.53
CA LEU A 77 13.14 -17.47 6.37
C LEU A 77 14.38 -17.79 7.19
N GLY A 78 15.39 -16.93 7.08
CA GLY A 78 16.55 -16.89 7.96
C GLY A 78 16.49 -15.71 8.94
N PRO A 79 17.43 -15.66 9.89
CA PRO A 79 17.49 -14.61 10.92
C PRO A 79 17.74 -13.22 10.34
N GLU A 80 18.49 -13.10 9.24
CA GLU A 80 18.83 -11.81 8.61
C GLU A 80 18.47 -11.71 7.12
N SER A 81 18.01 -12.82 6.52
CA SER A 81 17.66 -12.86 5.10
C SER A 81 16.52 -13.85 4.87
N ALA A 82 15.83 -13.71 3.75
CA ALA A 82 14.89 -14.73 3.27
C ALA A 82 15.29 -15.20 1.89
N LEU A 83 15.10 -16.49 1.60
CA LEU A 83 15.41 -17.11 0.32
C LEU A 83 14.12 -17.60 -0.33
N VAL A 84 13.85 -17.14 -1.53
CA VAL A 84 12.76 -17.60 -2.39
C VAL A 84 13.34 -18.52 -3.44
N VAL A 85 12.89 -19.77 -3.44
CA VAL A 85 13.22 -20.78 -4.43
C VAL A 85 11.98 -21.05 -5.26
N LEU A 86 12.01 -20.69 -6.55
CA LEU A 86 10.94 -21.04 -7.47
C LEU A 86 11.14 -22.48 -7.94
N GLY A 87 10.09 -23.31 -7.87
CA GLY A 87 10.11 -24.68 -8.37
C GLY A 87 10.22 -24.77 -9.89
N GLN A 88 9.86 -23.71 -10.60
CA GLN A 88 9.97 -23.58 -12.04
C GLN A 88 10.55 -22.22 -12.43
N SER A 89 11.23 -22.15 -13.58
CA SER A 89 11.79 -20.88 -14.06
C SER A 89 10.68 -19.88 -14.38
N ALA A 90 10.67 -18.77 -13.67
CA ALA A 90 9.62 -17.74 -13.76
C ALA A 90 10.04 -16.51 -14.58
N GLY A 91 11.16 -16.63 -15.30
CA GLY A 91 11.76 -15.58 -16.13
C GLY A 91 13.13 -15.11 -15.61
N PRO A 92 13.82 -14.25 -16.39
CA PRO A 92 15.16 -13.75 -16.05
C PRO A 92 15.13 -12.54 -15.09
N VAL A 93 13.96 -11.95 -14.85
CA VAL A 93 13.81 -10.73 -14.05
C VAL A 93 13.47 -11.07 -12.60
N ALA A 94 14.07 -10.34 -11.67
CA ALA A 94 13.82 -10.50 -10.24
C ALA A 94 12.36 -10.22 -9.90
N PRO A 95 11.63 -11.16 -9.26
CA PRO A 95 10.29 -10.90 -8.77
C PRO A 95 10.33 -9.94 -7.57
N VAL A 96 9.19 -9.33 -7.28
CA VAL A 96 9.00 -8.44 -6.13
C VAL A 96 8.24 -9.18 -5.04
N LEU A 97 8.77 -9.18 -3.82
CA LEU A 97 8.13 -9.74 -2.65
C LEU A 97 7.34 -8.65 -1.93
N GLN A 98 6.03 -8.81 -1.82
CA GLN A 98 5.16 -7.93 -1.05
C GLN A 98 4.67 -8.66 0.19
N LEU A 99 4.83 -8.00 1.33
CA LEU A 99 4.31 -8.46 2.60
C LEU A 99 3.14 -7.55 2.96
N VAL A 100 1.93 -8.10 2.98
CA VAL A 100 0.69 -7.37 3.21
C VAL A 100 0.16 -7.69 4.59
N HIS A 101 -0.04 -6.66 5.41
CA HIS A 101 -0.60 -6.80 6.74
C HIS A 101 -2.13 -6.96 6.66
N PRO A 102 -2.76 -7.86 7.44
CA PRO A 102 -4.19 -8.16 7.29
C PRO A 102 -5.13 -7.01 7.71
N ILE A 103 -4.67 -6.09 8.58
CA ILE A 103 -5.52 -5.07 9.19
C ILE A 103 -5.06 -3.65 8.83
N GLU A 104 -3.77 -3.46 8.60
CA GLU A 104 -3.16 -2.13 8.56
C GLU A 104 -2.21 -2.00 7.39
N SER A 105 -2.67 -1.38 6.30
CA SER A 105 -1.90 -1.25 5.06
C SER A 105 -0.65 -0.36 5.17
N SER A 106 -0.53 0.45 6.24
CA SER A 106 0.68 1.25 6.49
C SER A 106 1.89 0.38 6.84
N LEU A 107 1.64 -0.85 7.32
CA LEU A 107 2.65 -1.85 7.64
C LEU A 107 3.01 -2.73 6.43
N ASP A 108 2.37 -2.51 5.28
CA ASP A 108 2.68 -3.24 4.06
C ASP A 108 4.12 -2.91 3.62
N ARG A 109 4.90 -3.95 3.37
CA ARG A 109 6.30 -3.82 2.94
C ARG A 109 6.49 -4.39 1.55
N GLN A 110 7.30 -3.71 0.75
CA GLN A 110 7.84 -4.27 -0.48
C GLN A 110 9.31 -4.55 -0.28
N VAL A 111 9.69 -5.81 -0.44
CA VAL A 111 11.04 -6.30 -0.27
C VAL A 111 11.60 -6.59 -1.66
N ALA A 112 12.66 -5.88 -2.01
CA ALA A 112 13.39 -6.12 -3.25
C ALA A 112 14.18 -7.43 -3.13
N LEU A 113 14.09 -8.28 -4.15
CA LEU A 113 14.83 -9.52 -4.21
C LEU A 113 16.06 -9.37 -5.11
N SER A 114 17.18 -9.89 -4.65
CA SER A 114 18.42 -9.99 -5.42
C SER A 114 18.62 -11.40 -5.96
N PRO A 115 19.23 -11.58 -7.15
CA PRO A 115 19.54 -12.91 -7.67
C PRO A 115 20.52 -13.66 -6.76
N ASP A 116 20.26 -14.94 -6.55
CA ASP A 116 21.10 -15.87 -5.77
C ASP A 116 21.28 -17.19 -6.53
N PRO A 117 22.39 -17.95 -6.37
CA PRO A 117 22.57 -19.23 -7.04
C PRO A 117 21.45 -20.25 -6.78
N ARG A 118 20.70 -20.13 -5.68
CA ARG A 118 19.57 -21.01 -5.35
C ARG A 118 18.21 -20.44 -5.76
N GLY A 119 18.13 -19.20 -6.20
CA GLY A 119 16.87 -18.50 -6.50
C GLY A 119 16.99 -16.99 -6.30
N TRP A 120 16.17 -16.45 -5.40
CA TRP A 120 16.11 -15.02 -5.11
C TRP A 120 16.22 -14.77 -3.61
N ARG A 121 17.11 -13.87 -3.21
CA ARG A 121 17.33 -13.54 -1.79
C ARG A 121 16.78 -12.15 -1.47
N ALA A 122 16.01 -12.06 -0.39
CA ALA A 122 15.76 -10.81 0.32
C ALA A 122 16.94 -10.49 1.24
N GLY A 123 17.48 -9.27 1.13
CA GLY A 123 18.56 -8.78 2.00
C GLY A 123 18.12 -8.43 3.42
N GLU A 124 16.88 -8.74 3.78
CA GLU A 124 16.30 -8.55 5.10
C GLU A 124 15.52 -9.80 5.52
N SER A 125 15.34 -9.98 6.82
CA SER A 125 14.42 -10.99 7.33
C SER A 125 12.99 -10.45 7.27
N ILE A 126 12.09 -11.30 6.79
CA ILE A 126 10.65 -11.04 6.77
C ILE A 126 9.94 -11.64 8.00
N ALA A 127 10.70 -12.30 8.88
CA ALA A 127 10.17 -12.90 10.11
C ALA A 127 9.64 -11.79 11.01
N ALA A 128 8.44 -11.99 11.54
CA ALA A 128 7.73 -10.99 12.32
C ALA A 128 6.94 -11.64 13.46
N PRO A 129 6.66 -10.90 14.55
CA PRO A 129 5.85 -11.41 15.65
C PRO A 129 4.35 -11.53 15.29
N HIS A 130 3.94 -11.08 14.11
CA HIS A 130 2.57 -11.14 13.60
C HIS A 130 2.52 -11.82 12.23
N GLY A 131 1.32 -12.25 11.82
CA GLY A 131 1.11 -12.89 10.52
C GLY A 131 0.99 -11.88 9.37
N TRP A 132 1.42 -12.29 8.18
CA TRP A 132 1.37 -11.48 6.95
C TRP A 132 0.82 -12.32 5.81
N HIS A 133 0.17 -11.66 4.85
CA HIS A 133 -0.06 -12.25 3.53
C HIS A 133 1.15 -11.94 2.65
N VAL A 134 1.85 -13.00 2.26
CA VAL A 134 3.03 -12.90 1.41
C VAL A 134 2.58 -13.04 -0.03
N ARG A 135 3.01 -12.12 -0.88
CA ARG A 135 2.72 -12.13 -2.31
C ARG A 135 4.03 -12.00 -3.07
N LEU A 136 4.28 -12.91 -3.99
CA LEU A 136 5.41 -12.84 -4.91
C LEU A 136 4.86 -12.51 -6.28
N LEU A 137 5.27 -11.36 -6.83
CA LEU A 137 4.82 -10.89 -8.14
C LEU A 137 5.97 -10.89 -9.11
N ALA A 138 5.69 -11.29 -10.35
CA ALA A 138 6.61 -11.05 -11.45
C ALA A 138 6.85 -9.54 -11.64
N ALA A 139 8.06 -9.14 -12.03
CA ALA A 139 8.36 -7.73 -12.30
C ALA A 139 7.51 -7.13 -13.42
N ASP A 140 7.06 -7.95 -14.36
CA ASP A 140 6.16 -7.58 -15.46
C ASP A 140 4.67 -7.77 -15.12
N GLY A 141 4.35 -8.27 -13.92
CA GLY A 141 3.00 -8.60 -13.50
C GLY A 141 2.40 -9.83 -14.19
N SER A 142 3.18 -10.61 -14.94
CA SER A 142 2.68 -11.78 -15.70
C SER A 142 2.23 -12.96 -14.85
N TRP A 143 2.71 -13.06 -13.61
CA TRP A 143 2.28 -14.08 -12.67
C TRP A 143 2.36 -13.58 -11.23
N ARG A 144 1.56 -14.22 -10.37
CA ARG A 144 1.56 -13.96 -8.94
C ARG A 144 1.41 -15.26 -8.16
N LEU A 145 2.20 -15.39 -7.10
CA LEU A 145 2.06 -16.42 -6.09
C LEU A 145 1.71 -15.78 -4.76
N VAL A 146 0.93 -16.47 -3.95
CA VAL A 146 0.48 -16.02 -2.64
C VAL A 146 0.73 -17.09 -1.60
N GLY A 147 0.95 -16.64 -0.37
CA GLY A 147 1.07 -17.50 0.79
C GLY A 147 0.79 -16.71 2.06
N ARG A 148 0.78 -17.41 3.19
CA ARG A 148 0.52 -16.80 4.49
C ARG A 148 1.64 -17.14 5.43
N TYR A 149 2.19 -16.10 6.04
CA TYR A 149 3.16 -16.20 7.12
C TYR A 149 2.45 -16.22 8.47
N GLN A 150 2.85 -17.14 9.33
CA GLN A 150 2.53 -17.16 10.75
C GLN A 150 3.81 -16.99 11.58
N PRO A 151 3.73 -16.32 12.75
CA PRO A 151 4.86 -16.17 13.64
C PRO A 151 5.46 -17.53 14.01
N GLY A 152 6.76 -17.70 13.76
CA GLY A 152 7.46 -18.96 13.98
C GLY A 152 7.62 -19.83 12.73
N ASP A 153 7.01 -19.48 11.60
CA ASP A 153 7.24 -20.19 10.34
C ASP A 153 8.68 -19.95 9.84
N THR A 154 9.40 -21.02 9.55
CA THR A 154 10.74 -20.97 8.96
C THR A 154 10.71 -21.21 7.44
N GLU A 155 9.61 -21.78 6.94
CA GLU A 155 9.42 -22.11 5.54
C GLU A 155 7.94 -21.95 5.17
N LEU A 156 7.68 -21.31 4.02
CA LEU A 156 6.34 -21.10 3.49
C LEU A 156 6.31 -21.56 2.05
N ARG A 157 5.23 -22.24 1.68
CA ARG A 157 4.93 -22.48 0.27
C ARG A 157 4.04 -21.36 -0.26
N LEU A 158 4.43 -20.84 -1.42
CA LEU A 158 3.70 -19.85 -2.20
C LEU A 158 3.11 -20.55 -3.42
N GLU A 159 1.80 -20.43 -3.58
CA GLU A 159 1.03 -21.08 -4.64
C GLU A 159 0.23 -20.03 -5.43
N PRO A 160 -0.21 -20.33 -6.67
CA PRO A 160 -1.09 -19.44 -7.41
C PRO A 160 -2.37 -19.15 -6.62
N ALA A 161 -2.84 -17.90 -6.63
CA ALA A 161 -4.04 -17.52 -5.88
C ALA A 161 -5.33 -18.15 -6.44
N VAL A 162 -5.31 -18.56 -7.72
CA VAL A 162 -6.38 -19.34 -8.34
C VAL A 162 -6.05 -20.82 -8.24
N THR A 163 -6.83 -21.53 -7.43
CA THR A 163 -6.93 -22.97 -7.51
C THR A 163 -7.84 -23.28 -8.69
N THR A 164 -7.30 -23.82 -9.77
CA THR A 164 -8.12 -24.40 -10.84
C THR A 164 -8.99 -25.51 -10.22
N PRO A 165 -10.31 -25.53 -10.45
CA PRO A 165 -11.21 -26.54 -9.89
C PRO A 165 -10.92 -27.97 -10.38
#